data_AF-X1JBJ3-F1
#
_entry.id   AF-X1JBJ3-F1
#
_cell.length_a   1.000
_cell.length_b   1.000
_cell.length_c   1.000
_cell.angle_alpha   90.00
_cell.angle_beta   90.00
_cell.angle_gamma   90.00
#
_symmetry.space_group_name_H-M   'P 1'
#
loop_
_entity.id
_entity.type
_entity.pdbx_description
1 polymer ?
#
loop_
_entity_poly.entity_id
_entity_poly.type
_entity_poly.pdbx_seq_one_letter_code
_entity_poly.pdbx_strand_id
1 'polypeptide(L)'
;SVNQFMDDLTKLIMQQEKIQECRLYSQLPEVLSNPKLTHPKQIRKKATSEGIQLTKNESQVFGALQGMFNAKPDLVITIDNKLLVFEAKFTEAFDEIQLKRTENIANVWAKLLYNDFGFKVEPEFFIIKLGAMKFEPHINWTDILQIAQKTYGKNDRSLIALKNGVEL
;
A
#
# COMPACT_ATOMS: atom_id res chain seq x y z
N SER A 1 -3.47 21.92 -4.44
CA SER A 1 -3.56 21.68 -5.89
C SER A 1 -3.00 20.29 -6.20
N VAL A 2 -3.26 19.71 -7.37
CA VAL A 2 -2.72 18.38 -7.74
C VAL A 2 -1.19 18.37 -7.69
N ASN A 3 -0.54 19.41 -8.21
CA ASN A 3 0.92 19.51 -8.20
C ASN A 3 1.50 19.53 -6.78
N GLN A 4 0.89 20.29 -5.86
CA GLN A 4 1.33 20.31 -4.46
C GLN A 4 1.23 18.93 -3.82
N PHE A 5 0.08 18.25 -3.99
CA PHE A 5 -0.11 16.90 -3.46
C PHE A 5 0.95 15.93 -4.01
N MET A 6 1.19 15.98 -5.33
CA MET A 6 2.17 15.12 -5.98
C MET A 6 3.62 15.43 -5.58
N ASP A 7 3.95 16.69 -5.30
CA ASP A 7 5.25 17.08 -4.78
C ASP A 7 5.45 16.55 -3.35
N ASP A 8 4.42 16.65 -2.50
CA ASP A 8 4.48 16.13 -1.13
C ASP A 8 4.56 14.60 -1.11
N LEU A 9 3.85 13.92 -2.02
CA LEU A 9 3.99 12.49 -2.25
C LEU A 9 5.41 12.13 -2.72
N THR A 10 5.98 12.90 -3.65
CA THR A 10 7.36 12.68 -4.13
C THR A 10 8.37 12.80 -2.99
N LYS A 11 8.25 13.83 -2.15
CA LYS A 11 9.10 14.01 -0.96
C LYS A 11 8.95 12.87 0.05
N LEU A 12 7.73 12.39 0.26
CA LEU A 12 7.49 11.29 1.20
C LEU A 12 8.15 10.00 0.70
N ILE A 13 8.06 9.71 -0.60
CA ILE A 13 8.76 8.57 -1.22
C ILE A 13 10.27 8.74 -1.12
N MET A 14 10.80 9.95 -1.38
CA MET A 14 12.22 10.24 -1.22
C MET A 14 12.70 9.90 0.20
N GLN A 15 11.93 10.25 1.23
CA GLN A 15 12.24 9.90 2.62
C GLN A 15 12.22 8.38 2.84
N GLN A 16 11.20 7.67 2.35
CA GLN A 16 11.07 6.21 2.46
C GLN A 16 12.23 5.47 1.79
N GLU A 17 12.63 5.94 0.61
CA GLU A 17 13.72 5.38 -0.21
C GLU A 17 15.11 5.90 0.18
N LYS A 18 15.19 6.80 1.17
CA LYS A 18 16.43 7.46 1.64
C LYS A 18 17.18 8.21 0.53
N ILE A 19 16.44 8.88 -0.35
CA ILE A 19 16.95 9.67 -1.46
C ILE A 19 16.88 11.16 -1.10
N GLN A 20 17.98 11.88 -1.28
CA GLN A 20 18.05 13.32 -0.99
C GLN A 20 17.81 14.18 -2.24
N GLU A 21 18.24 13.71 -3.41
CA GLU A 21 18.20 14.47 -4.66
C GLU A 21 17.27 13.80 -5.68
N CYS A 22 16.15 14.47 -5.98
CA CYS A 22 15.18 14.09 -6.99
C CYS A 22 14.37 15.34 -7.38
N ARG A 23 14.12 15.56 -8.67
CA ARG A 23 13.14 16.57 -9.10
C ARG A 23 11.77 16.22 -8.55
N LEU A 24 11.09 17.20 -7.99
CA LEU A 24 9.69 17.07 -7.59
C LEU A 24 8.79 16.92 -8.82
N TYR A 25 7.59 16.40 -8.62
CA TYR A 25 6.63 16.17 -9.70
C TYR A 25 6.37 17.43 -10.53
N SER A 26 6.18 18.58 -9.89
CA SER A 26 5.95 19.87 -10.53
C SER A 26 7.14 20.39 -11.34
N GLN A 27 8.35 19.88 -11.07
CA GLN A 27 9.59 20.24 -11.75
C GLN A 27 9.88 19.35 -12.96
N LEU A 28 9.11 18.28 -13.16
CA LEU A 28 9.22 17.46 -14.37
C LEU A 28 8.66 18.21 -15.58
N PRO A 29 9.15 17.88 -16.80
CA PRO A 29 8.55 18.39 -18.04
C PRO A 29 7.04 18.19 -18.07
N GLU A 30 6.29 19.14 -18.64
CA GLU A 30 4.82 19.14 -18.64
C GLU A 30 4.22 17.82 -19.13
N VAL A 31 4.83 17.20 -20.14
CA VAL A 31 4.41 15.91 -20.67
C VAL A 31 4.39 14.80 -19.60
N LEU A 32 5.16 14.92 -18.52
CA LEU A 32 5.19 13.99 -17.38
C LEU A 32 4.44 14.53 -16.15
N SER A 33 4.47 15.84 -15.91
CA SER A 33 3.86 16.50 -14.73
C SER A 33 2.40 16.93 -14.92
N ASN A 34 1.81 16.70 -16.09
CA ASN A 34 0.41 16.97 -16.35
C ASN A 34 -0.43 15.68 -16.23
N PRO A 35 -1.34 15.57 -15.24
CA PRO A 35 -2.15 14.36 -15.02
C PRO A 35 -3.14 14.07 -16.15
N LYS A 36 -3.44 15.05 -17.01
CA LYS A 36 -4.26 14.83 -18.22
C LYS A 36 -3.48 14.12 -19.33
N LEU A 37 -2.15 14.24 -19.32
CA LEU A 37 -1.27 13.64 -20.33
C LEU A 37 -0.65 12.34 -19.83
N THR A 38 -0.34 12.27 -18.54
CA THR A 38 0.42 11.17 -17.95
C THR A 38 -0.12 10.84 -16.57
N HIS A 39 -0.64 9.64 -16.43
CA HIS A 39 -0.99 9.12 -15.11
C HIS A 39 0.30 8.96 -14.28
N PRO A 40 0.33 9.33 -12.98
CA PRO A 40 1.54 9.25 -12.15
C PRO A 40 2.27 7.89 -12.17
N LYS A 41 1.52 6.77 -12.15
CA LYS A 41 2.06 5.41 -12.34
C LYS A 41 2.86 5.18 -13.64
N GLN A 42 2.76 6.05 -14.64
CA GLN A 42 3.37 5.90 -15.96
C GLN A 42 4.58 6.82 -16.18
N ILE A 43 4.91 7.71 -15.24
CA ILE A 43 5.97 8.72 -15.40
C ILE A 43 7.27 8.09 -15.89
N ARG A 44 7.75 7.03 -15.21
CA ARG A 44 9.00 6.35 -15.57
C ARG A 44 8.96 5.78 -16.99
N LYS A 45 7.89 5.05 -17.33
CA LYS A 45 7.72 4.44 -18.65
C LYS A 45 7.67 5.50 -19.75
N LYS A 46 6.95 6.60 -19.50
CA LYS A 46 6.78 7.66 -20.49
C LYS A 46 8.02 8.51 -20.65
N ALA A 47 8.78 8.75 -19.58
CA ALA A 47 10.09 9.40 -19.68
C ALA A 47 11.01 8.63 -20.64
N THR A 48 11.05 7.29 -20.53
CA THR A 48 11.81 6.44 -21.46
C THR A 48 11.33 6.54 -22.90
N SER A 49 10.01 6.52 -23.15
CA SER A 49 9.48 6.60 -24.53
C SER A 49 9.70 7.96 -25.19
N GLU A 50 9.73 9.04 -24.40
CA GLU A 50 9.93 10.42 -24.87
C GLU A 50 11.41 10.83 -24.88
N GLY A 51 12.35 9.92 -24.58
CA GLY A 51 13.79 10.24 -24.51
C GLY A 51 14.17 11.20 -23.38
N ILE A 52 13.32 11.37 -22.37
CA ILE A 52 13.56 12.21 -21.20
C ILE A 52 14.41 11.43 -20.21
N GLN A 53 15.65 11.89 -19.98
CA GLN A 53 16.56 11.23 -19.05
C GLN A 53 16.14 11.50 -17.60
N LEU A 54 15.81 10.43 -16.89
CA LEU A 54 15.67 10.42 -15.44
C LEU A 54 17.01 10.01 -14.83
N THR A 55 17.38 10.64 -13.71
CA THR A 55 18.51 10.16 -12.90
C THR A 55 18.21 8.78 -12.31
N LYS A 56 19.22 8.11 -11.76
CA LYS A 56 19.03 6.85 -11.03
C LYS A 56 18.06 7.03 -9.86
N ASN A 57 18.21 8.12 -9.10
CA ASN A 57 17.36 8.46 -7.97
C ASN A 57 15.92 8.73 -8.41
N GLU A 58 15.72 9.52 -9.46
CA GLU A 58 14.39 9.77 -10.02
C GLU A 58 13.73 8.49 -10.51
N SER A 59 14.49 7.62 -11.18
CA SER A 59 13.99 6.32 -11.63
C SER A 59 13.54 5.43 -10.47
N GLN A 60 14.23 5.51 -9.32
CA GLN A 60 13.85 4.80 -8.10
C GLN A 60 12.60 5.42 -7.48
N VAL A 61 12.55 6.74 -7.29
CA VAL A 61 11.38 7.45 -6.72
C VAL A 61 10.12 7.24 -7.55
N PHE A 62 10.18 7.49 -8.86
CA PHE A 62 9.02 7.30 -9.74
C PHE A 62 8.71 5.82 -9.99
N GLY A 63 9.68 4.93 -9.80
CA GLY A 63 9.46 3.49 -9.74
C GLY A 63 8.68 3.06 -8.50
N ALA A 64 9.04 3.58 -7.32
CA ALA A 64 8.30 3.36 -6.07
C ALA A 64 6.88 3.93 -6.15
N LEU A 65 6.73 5.15 -6.70
CA LEU A 65 5.41 5.74 -7.01
C LEU A 65 4.55 4.81 -7.87
N GLN A 66 5.12 4.29 -8.97
CA GLN A 66 4.44 3.30 -9.82
C GLN A 66 4.06 2.04 -9.02
N GLY A 67 4.97 1.53 -8.19
CA GLY A 67 4.74 0.38 -7.32
C GLY A 67 3.54 0.59 -6.39
N MET A 68 3.40 1.77 -5.79
CA MET A 68 2.28 2.09 -4.91
C MET A 68 0.94 2.13 -5.65
N PHE A 69 0.89 2.72 -6.85
CA PHE A 69 -0.35 2.73 -7.65
C PHE A 69 -0.78 1.34 -8.16
N ASN A 70 0.17 0.40 -8.25
CA ASN A 70 -0.12 -0.97 -8.67
C ASN A 70 -0.48 -1.89 -7.51
N ALA A 71 0.00 -1.58 -6.31
CA ALA A 71 -0.26 -2.36 -5.12
C ALA A 71 -1.69 -2.17 -4.64
N LYS A 72 -2.29 -3.25 -4.15
CA LYS A 72 -3.58 -3.25 -3.46
C LYS A 72 -3.39 -4.08 -2.19
N PRO A 73 -3.49 -3.49 -0.99
CA PRO A 73 -3.56 -4.28 0.23
C PRO A 73 -4.77 -5.20 0.22
N ASP A 74 -4.68 -6.33 0.90
CA ASP A 74 -5.74 -7.34 0.90
C ASP A 74 -6.98 -6.85 1.66
N LEU A 75 -6.75 -6.15 2.77
CA LEU A 75 -7.81 -5.57 3.60
C LEU A 75 -7.29 -4.32 4.30
N VAL A 76 -8.18 -3.35 4.47
CA VAL A 76 -7.91 -2.12 5.21
C VAL A 76 -9.08 -1.90 6.16
N ILE A 77 -8.78 -1.66 7.44
CA ILE A 77 -9.77 -1.34 8.46
C ILE A 77 -9.42 0.02 9.06
N THR A 78 -10.40 0.90 9.10
CA THR A 78 -10.34 2.16 9.83
C THR A 78 -11.16 2.01 11.12
N ILE A 79 -10.54 2.31 12.26
CA ILE A 79 -11.21 2.27 13.57
C ILE A 79 -10.62 3.35 14.47
N ASP A 80 -11.47 4.18 15.05
CA ASP A 80 -11.06 5.37 15.81
C ASP A 80 -10.04 6.22 15.02
N ASN A 81 -8.86 6.48 15.60
CA ASN A 81 -7.73 7.14 14.93
C ASN A 81 -6.65 6.14 14.49
N LYS A 82 -7.04 4.92 14.12
CA LYS A 82 -6.13 3.84 13.69
C LYS A 82 -6.44 3.37 12.27
N LEU A 83 -5.39 3.24 11.47
CA LEU A 83 -5.41 2.65 10.14
C LEU A 83 -4.72 1.28 10.16
N LEU A 84 -5.50 0.21 10.04
CA LEU A 84 -4.98 -1.16 10.02
C LEU A 84 -4.92 -1.64 8.57
N VAL A 85 -3.71 -1.89 8.06
CA VAL A 85 -3.49 -2.38 6.70
C VAL A 85 -3.03 -3.83 6.77
N PHE A 86 -3.81 -4.73 6.19
CA PHE A 86 -3.57 -6.17 6.25
C PHE A 86 -2.84 -6.68 5.03
N GLU A 87 -1.89 -7.56 5.29
CA GLU A 87 -1.29 -8.46 4.30
C GLU A 87 -1.65 -9.89 4.74
N ALA A 88 -2.34 -10.62 3.86
CA ALA A 88 -2.90 -11.92 4.15
C ALA A 88 -2.22 -13.01 3.31
N LYS A 89 -1.68 -14.04 3.97
CA LYS A 89 -1.12 -15.22 3.32
C LYS A 89 -1.80 -16.48 3.86
N PHE A 90 -2.25 -17.35 2.96
CA PHE A 90 -2.88 -18.61 3.40
C PHE A 90 -1.82 -19.64 3.82
N THR A 91 -1.03 -20.12 2.85
CA THR A 91 -0.03 -21.17 3.05
C THR A 91 1.43 -20.71 2.93
N GLU A 92 1.64 -19.50 2.41
CA GLU A 92 2.96 -18.94 2.09
C GLU A 92 3.52 -18.08 3.21
N ALA A 93 4.85 -17.95 3.23
CA ALA A 93 5.53 -16.98 4.09
C ALA A 93 5.25 -15.54 3.62
N PHE A 94 5.38 -14.59 4.54
CA PHE A 94 5.33 -13.18 4.19
C PHE A 94 6.63 -12.76 3.49
N ASP A 95 6.49 -12.04 2.38
CA ASP A 95 7.62 -11.44 1.67
C ASP A 95 7.93 -10.07 2.28
N GLU A 96 9.15 -9.88 2.79
CA GLU A 96 9.60 -8.65 3.43
C GLU A 96 9.58 -7.43 2.49
N ILE A 97 9.83 -7.62 1.18
CA ILE A 97 9.73 -6.56 0.18
C ILE A 97 8.26 -6.15 0.02
N GLN A 98 7.35 -7.14 0.00
CA GLN A 98 5.91 -6.86 -0.04
C GLN A 98 5.46 -6.14 1.23
N LEU A 99 5.87 -6.61 2.41
CA LEU A 99 5.55 -5.97 3.69
C LEU A 99 6.05 -4.54 3.75
N LYS A 100 7.30 -4.28 3.33
CA LYS A 100 7.87 -2.94 3.29
C LYS A 100 7.09 -2.03 2.33
N ARG A 101 6.67 -2.54 1.18
CA ARG A 101 5.83 -1.79 0.24
C ARG A 101 4.47 -1.47 0.87
N THR A 102 3.84 -2.41 1.56
CA THR A 102 2.58 -2.21 2.26
C THR A 102 2.73 -1.17 3.38
N GLU A 103 3.83 -1.19 4.12
CA GLU A 103 4.18 -0.17 5.11
C GLU A 103 4.32 1.22 4.48
N ASN A 104 5.03 1.33 3.35
CA ASN A 104 5.21 2.60 2.65
C ASN A 104 3.87 3.17 2.16
N ILE A 105 2.96 2.32 1.67
CA ILE A 105 1.61 2.70 1.26
C ILE A 105 0.80 3.18 2.46
N ALA A 106 0.80 2.42 3.56
CA ALA A 106 0.08 2.78 4.78
C ALA A 106 0.56 4.13 5.33
N ASN A 107 1.86 4.40 5.29
CA ASN A 107 2.43 5.69 5.68
C ASN A 107 1.94 6.84 4.78
N VAL A 108 1.89 6.64 3.46
CA VAL A 108 1.32 7.64 2.53
C VAL A 108 -0.15 7.90 2.87
N TRP A 109 -0.92 6.85 3.14
CA TRP A 109 -2.32 6.97 3.51
C TRP A 109 -2.51 7.73 4.82
N ALA A 110 -1.74 7.41 5.84
CA ALA A 110 -1.80 8.07 7.13
C ALA A 110 -1.33 9.54 7.09
N LYS A 111 -0.40 9.89 6.20
CA LYS A 111 0.16 11.25 6.11
C LYS A 111 -0.56 12.17 5.14
N LEU A 112 -0.91 11.68 3.95
CA LEU A 112 -1.36 12.51 2.84
C LEU A 112 -2.83 12.30 2.47
N LEU A 113 -3.38 11.11 2.73
CA LEU A 113 -4.74 10.75 2.31
C LEU A 113 -5.68 10.46 3.49
N TYR A 114 -5.28 10.72 4.73
CA TYR A 114 -6.04 10.28 5.91
C TYR A 114 -7.44 10.89 5.96
N ASN A 115 -7.62 12.11 5.46
CA ASN A 115 -8.93 12.74 5.36
C ASN A 115 -9.88 11.96 4.42
N ASP A 116 -9.36 11.36 3.34
CA ASP A 116 -10.15 10.54 2.41
C ASP A 116 -10.60 9.22 3.05
N PHE A 117 -9.90 8.75 4.08
CA PHE A 117 -10.28 7.62 4.91
C PHE A 117 -11.22 7.99 6.07
N GLY A 118 -11.61 9.27 6.18
CA GLY A 118 -12.53 9.78 7.21
C GLY A 118 -11.86 10.18 8.52
N PHE A 119 -10.53 10.18 8.60
CA PHE A 119 -9.82 10.67 9.78
C PHE A 119 -9.79 12.20 9.82
N LYS A 120 -9.85 12.78 11.02
CA LYS A 120 -9.76 14.24 11.22
C LYS A 120 -8.34 14.73 11.46
N VAL A 121 -7.46 13.82 11.87
CA VAL A 121 -6.03 14.05 12.14
C VAL A 121 -5.27 12.85 11.61
N GLU A 122 -3.94 12.95 11.52
CA GLU A 122 -3.11 11.82 11.11
C GLU A 122 -3.35 10.61 12.05
N PRO A 123 -3.74 9.43 11.52
CA PRO A 123 -3.92 8.23 12.31
C PRO A 123 -2.59 7.55 12.62
N GLU A 124 -2.57 6.76 13.70
CA GLU A 124 -1.57 5.72 13.86
C GLU A 124 -1.85 4.62 12.84
N PHE A 125 -0.83 4.14 12.12
CA PHE A 125 -1.01 3.04 11.18
C PHE A 125 -0.23 1.79 11.60
N PHE A 126 -0.79 0.63 11.28
CA PHE A 126 -0.21 -0.67 11.61
C PHE A 126 -0.31 -1.61 10.41
N ILE A 127 0.78 -2.35 10.15
CA ILE A 127 0.77 -3.45 9.20
C ILE A 127 0.41 -4.73 9.95
N ILE A 128 -0.74 -5.32 9.62
CA ILE A 128 -1.24 -6.52 10.28
C ILE A 128 -1.01 -7.74 9.37
N LYS A 129 -0.24 -8.71 9.86
CA LYS A 129 -0.02 -9.98 9.18
C LYS A 129 -1.15 -10.93 9.56
N LEU A 130 -1.90 -11.40 8.56
CA LEU A 130 -2.88 -12.48 8.71
C LEU A 130 -2.34 -13.74 8.01
N GLY A 131 -2.09 -14.82 8.75
CA GLY A 131 -1.61 -16.03 8.08
C GLY A 131 -1.54 -17.31 8.89
N ALA A 132 -0.77 -18.29 8.41
CA ALA A 132 -0.54 -19.53 9.13
C ALA A 132 0.37 -19.31 10.35
N MET A 133 0.05 -19.95 11.48
CA MET A 133 0.74 -19.75 12.77
C MET A 133 2.26 -19.97 12.70
N LYS A 134 2.73 -20.91 11.86
CA LYS A 134 4.16 -21.19 11.66
C LYS A 134 4.99 -20.01 11.12
N PHE A 135 4.33 -18.98 10.58
CA PHE A 135 4.98 -17.76 10.09
C PHE A 135 4.82 -16.57 11.06
N GLU A 136 4.45 -16.85 12.31
CA GLU A 136 4.31 -15.87 13.39
C GLU A 136 3.50 -14.62 12.99
N PRO A 137 2.28 -14.78 12.45
CA PRO A 137 1.44 -13.65 12.07
C PRO A 137 0.87 -12.96 13.32
N HIS A 138 0.41 -11.72 13.16
CA HIS A 138 -0.29 -11.00 14.24
C HIS A 138 -1.66 -11.62 14.54
N ILE A 139 -2.33 -12.12 13.50
CA ILE A 139 -3.60 -12.85 13.56
C ILE A 139 -3.47 -14.10 12.70
N ASN A 140 -3.99 -15.23 13.14
CA ASN A 140 -3.96 -16.45 12.35
C ASN A 140 -5.35 -16.88 11.87
N TRP A 141 -5.40 -17.81 10.92
CA TRP A 141 -6.67 -18.28 10.33
C TRP A 141 -7.58 -19.00 11.35
N THR A 142 -7.03 -19.57 12.43
CA THR A 142 -7.84 -20.13 13.53
C THR A 142 -8.59 -19.03 14.28
N ASP A 143 -7.98 -17.86 14.49
CA ASP A 143 -8.64 -16.70 15.09
C ASP A 143 -9.81 -16.23 14.21
N ILE A 144 -9.59 -16.15 12.89
CA ILE A 144 -10.63 -15.79 11.92
C ILE A 144 -11.77 -16.81 11.94
N LEU A 145 -11.45 -18.12 12.02
CA LEU A 145 -12.46 -19.17 12.10
C LEU A 145 -13.31 -19.03 13.37
N GLN A 146 -12.72 -18.69 14.51
CA GLN A 146 -13.48 -18.48 15.76
C GLN A 146 -14.46 -17.30 15.64
N ILE A 147 -14.06 -16.21 14.96
CA ILE A 147 -14.96 -15.07 14.67
C ILE A 147 -16.07 -15.49 13.70
N ALA A 148 -15.73 -16.23 12.64
CA ALA A 148 -16.66 -16.71 11.65
C ALA A 148 -17.73 -17.62 12.27
N GLN A 149 -17.36 -18.49 13.20
CA GLN A 149 -18.29 -19.38 13.92
C GLN A 149 -19.31 -18.64 14.79
N LYS A 150 -18.97 -17.44 15.28
CA LYS A 150 -19.87 -16.58 16.06
C LYS A 150 -20.75 -15.69 15.18
N THR A 151 -20.32 -15.44 13.95
CA THR A 151 -20.97 -14.48 13.03
C THR A 151 -21.89 -15.16 12.04
N TYR A 152 -21.47 -16.28 11.46
CA TYR A 152 -22.18 -16.94 10.35
C TYR A 152 -22.98 -18.16 10.81
N GLY A 153 -24.07 -18.46 10.09
CA GLY A 153 -24.85 -19.66 10.29
C GLY A 153 -24.07 -20.94 9.95
N LYS A 154 -24.46 -22.08 10.53
CA LYS A 154 -23.74 -23.36 10.39
C LYS A 154 -23.58 -23.85 8.94
N ASN A 155 -24.50 -23.47 8.05
CA ASN A 155 -24.52 -23.87 6.65
C ASN A 155 -23.97 -22.76 5.72
N ASP A 156 -23.38 -21.71 6.27
CA ASP A 156 -22.76 -20.64 5.49
C ASP A 156 -21.53 -21.17 4.74
N ARG A 157 -21.44 -20.84 3.43
CA ARG A 157 -20.38 -21.34 2.56
C ARG A 157 -18.99 -20.81 2.96
N SER A 158 -18.90 -19.58 3.46
CA SER A 158 -17.65 -18.97 3.92
C SER A 158 -17.16 -19.68 5.17
N LEU A 159 -18.06 -19.98 6.12
CA LEU A 159 -17.71 -20.74 7.32
C LEU A 159 -17.22 -22.16 6.98
N ILE A 160 -17.89 -22.84 6.04
CA ILE A 160 -17.48 -24.17 5.58
C ILE A 160 -16.10 -24.11 4.92
N ALA A 161 -15.85 -23.12 4.06
CA ALA A 161 -14.56 -22.96 3.39
C ALA A 161 -13.43 -22.70 4.40
N LEU A 162 -13.64 -21.81 5.37
CA LEU A 162 -12.65 -21.49 6.41
C LEU A 162 -12.31 -22.71 7.27
N LYS A 163 -13.29 -23.53 7.65
CA LYS A 163 -13.05 -24.76 8.41
C LYS A 163 -12.10 -25.70 7.66
N ASN A 164 -12.42 -26.00 6.40
CA ASN A 164 -11.57 -26.85 5.56
C ASN A 164 -10.18 -26.25 5.36
N GLY A 165 -10.09 -24.92 5.22
CA GLY A 165 -8.82 -24.24 4.99
C GLY A 165 -7.88 -24.24 6.20
N VAL A 166 -8.41 -24.16 7.43
CA VAL A 166 -7.61 -24.23 8.66
C VAL A 166 -7.10 -25.66 8.94
N GLU A 167 -7.76 -26.67 8.39
CA GLU A 167 -7.42 -28.09 8.54
C GLU A 167 -6.32 -28.57 7.56
N LEU A 168 -5.86 -27.72 6.63
CA LEU A 168 -4.77 -27.98 5.68
C LEU A 168 -3.38 -27.71 6.26
#